data_AF-A0A918SHM9-F1
#
_entry.id   AF-A0A918SHM9-F1
#
_cell.length_a   1.000
_cell.length_b   1.000
_cell.length_c   1.000
_cell.angle_alpha   90.00
_cell.angle_beta   90.00
_cell.angle_gamma   90.00
#
_symmetry.space_group_name_H-M   'P 1'
#
loop_
_entity.id
_entity.type
_entity.pdbx_description
1 polymer ?
#
loop_
_entity_poly.entity_id
_entity_poly.type
_entity_poly.pdbx_seq_one_letter_code
_entity_poly.pdbx_strand_id
1 'polypeptide(L)'
;MLGNKDLKTTEIYANVVDQVKGTAAKKSRWIYNTQKRNTMEERFEINLLHSRIVIGSHSNMNKNLSCVESLELWLHHKDLDWGMEDFRSKETLYVSYLHIVELPLLKLIIEDLISTYRKYFPYAEKEDFVSYVFGFTLYDLERFLSRDYRWLGSPPNNSKYEYYYCEDDHGSGYIDFAIPENSSIEHYRQYYKQVISLINEISYDSTRTASPALLNNKKSKEYLNDNGQKEREEIRASKAYKNGFSILQWATIFYYAEDSGLLPKDNTKENQMQQFISEHPFHTTMNSFKNKYSMAKKQINRTHDYPLKKLELLIPYLEKNYPKTIGRVQNDLTFLKEEKEKMDK
;
A
#
# COMPACT_ATOMS: atom_id res chain seq x y z
N MET A 1 26.60 -7.58 -28.52
CA MET A 1 26.93 -8.02 -27.15
C MET A 1 25.87 -7.47 -26.21
N LEU A 2 24.90 -8.30 -25.84
CA LEU A 2 23.76 -7.96 -24.97
C LEU A 2 24.08 -8.46 -23.56
N GLY A 3 24.52 -7.57 -22.68
CA GLY A 3 24.94 -7.90 -21.32
C GLY A 3 23.95 -7.39 -20.26
N ASN A 4 23.42 -8.31 -19.45
CA ASN A 4 22.96 -8.14 -18.07
C ASN A 4 21.89 -7.06 -17.75
N LYS A 5 20.70 -7.13 -18.38
CA LYS A 5 19.53 -6.32 -17.94
C LYS A 5 18.37 -7.08 -17.26
N ASP A 6 18.40 -8.42 -17.13
CA ASP A 6 17.16 -9.19 -16.85
C ASP A 6 17.05 -9.91 -15.50
N LEU A 7 17.92 -9.65 -14.51
CA LEU A 7 17.83 -10.31 -13.19
C LEU A 7 17.04 -9.53 -12.13
N LYS A 8 17.00 -8.19 -12.18
CA LYS A 8 16.31 -7.36 -11.15
C LYS A 8 14.78 -7.37 -11.27
N THR A 9 14.24 -7.41 -12.48
CA THR A 9 12.79 -7.31 -12.72
C THR A 9 12.04 -8.57 -12.28
N THR A 10 12.72 -9.72 -12.34
CA THR A 10 12.15 -11.04 -12.05
C THR A 10 12.04 -11.30 -10.54
N GLU A 11 13.03 -10.87 -9.73
CA GLU A 11 12.93 -10.89 -8.26
C GLU A 11 11.85 -9.92 -7.74
N ILE A 12 11.73 -8.74 -8.36
CA ILE A 12 10.72 -7.75 -7.99
C ILE A 12 9.31 -8.26 -8.33
N TYR A 13 9.11 -8.86 -9.50
CA TYR A 13 7.84 -9.46 -9.89
C TYR A 13 7.47 -10.66 -9.02
N ALA A 14 8.44 -11.54 -8.71
CA ALA A 14 8.24 -12.66 -7.79
C ALA A 14 7.86 -12.17 -6.38
N ASN A 15 8.53 -11.15 -5.86
CA ASN A 15 8.22 -10.57 -4.55
C ASN A 15 6.85 -9.89 -4.48
N VAL A 16 6.39 -9.22 -5.53
CA VAL A 16 5.05 -8.60 -5.59
C VAL A 16 3.95 -9.65 -5.75
N VAL A 17 4.19 -10.65 -6.60
CA VAL A 17 3.26 -11.78 -6.78
C VAL A 17 3.19 -12.66 -5.53
N ASP A 18 4.30 -12.88 -4.83
CA ASP A 18 4.36 -13.56 -3.53
C ASP A 18 3.84 -12.70 -2.38
N GLN A 19 3.91 -11.37 -2.43
CA GLN A 19 3.21 -10.48 -1.50
C GLN A 19 1.69 -10.63 -1.63
N VAL A 20 1.17 -10.77 -2.85
CA VAL A 20 -0.27 -10.89 -3.13
C VAL A 20 -0.77 -12.31 -2.85
N LYS A 21 0.03 -13.34 -3.13
CA LYS A 21 -0.31 -14.76 -2.86
C LYS A 21 -0.02 -15.18 -1.41
N GLY A 22 1.03 -14.64 -0.80
CA GLY A 22 1.51 -14.98 0.53
C GLY A 22 0.76 -14.28 1.67
N THR A 23 0.18 -13.10 1.48
CA THR A 23 -0.64 -12.43 2.50
C THR A 23 -1.96 -13.14 2.79
N ALA A 24 -2.48 -13.93 1.84
CA ALA A 24 -3.66 -14.76 2.07
C ALA A 24 -3.34 -16.07 2.82
N ALA A 25 -2.10 -16.57 2.74
CA ALA A 25 -1.73 -17.90 3.25
C ALA A 25 -0.78 -17.88 4.46
N LYS A 26 -0.06 -16.79 4.73
CA LYS A 26 0.86 -16.66 5.87
C LYS A 26 0.54 -15.43 6.69
N LYS A 27 -0.26 -15.62 7.74
CA LYS A 27 -0.21 -14.72 8.91
C LYS A 27 1.16 -14.90 9.56
N SER A 28 2.18 -14.15 9.15
CA SER A 28 3.31 -13.68 9.98
C SER A 28 4.37 -12.95 9.16
N ARG A 29 4.65 -11.71 9.57
CA ARG A 29 5.76 -10.81 9.21
C ARG A 29 5.55 -9.87 8.00
N TRP A 30 5.56 -8.59 8.37
CA TRP A 30 5.81 -7.35 7.62
C TRP A 30 4.64 -6.36 7.45
N ILE A 31 4.89 -5.18 8.04
CA ILE A 31 4.27 -3.85 7.90
C ILE A 31 2.97 -3.53 8.68
N TYR A 32 3.11 -3.41 10.01
CA TYR A 32 2.70 -2.22 10.78
C TYR A 32 3.51 -2.23 12.09
N ASN A 33 4.26 -1.18 12.42
CA ASN A 33 4.82 -1.04 13.77
C ASN A 33 5.05 0.42 14.15
N THR A 34 3.95 1.11 14.47
CA THR A 34 3.96 2.12 15.53
C THR A 34 3.66 1.45 16.86
N GLN A 35 4.60 1.57 17.79
CA GLN A 35 4.54 1.22 19.22
C GLN A 35 4.47 -0.27 19.61
N LYS A 36 5.65 -0.90 19.69
CA LYS A 36 6.05 -1.64 20.90
C LYS A 36 7.57 -1.60 21.07
N ARG A 37 8.01 -1.10 22.23
CA ARG A 37 9.38 -1.26 22.74
C ARG A 37 9.67 -2.75 22.88
N ASN A 38 10.91 -3.14 22.56
CA ASN A 38 11.54 -4.44 22.78
C ASN A 38 11.14 -5.55 21.78
N THR A 39 11.85 -5.62 20.65
CA THR A 39 12.78 -6.71 20.26
C THR A 39 13.29 -6.46 18.83
N MET A 40 14.60 -6.61 18.63
CA MET A 40 15.32 -6.57 17.34
C MET A 40 14.63 -7.44 16.28
N GLU A 41 14.40 -6.88 15.09
CA GLU A 41 14.37 -7.59 13.80
C GLU A 41 14.17 -6.56 12.66
N GLU A 42 15.16 -6.52 11.75
CA GLU A 42 15.25 -6.00 10.37
C GLU A 42 14.26 -4.87 9.95
N ARG A 43 14.70 -3.77 9.33
CA ARG A 43 13.76 -2.79 8.72
C ARG A 43 14.13 -2.54 7.27
N PHE A 44 13.76 -3.50 6.41
CA PHE A 44 13.76 -3.32 4.96
C PHE A 44 12.34 -2.89 4.53
N GLU A 45 12.15 -1.59 4.30
CA GLU A 45 10.93 -1.10 3.63
C GLU A 45 11.18 -1.17 2.11
N ILE A 46 10.76 -2.27 1.49
CA ILE A 46 10.82 -2.43 0.03
C ILE A 46 9.51 -1.92 -0.56
N ASN A 47 9.61 -0.82 -1.31
CA ASN A 47 8.61 -0.39 -2.27
C ASN A 47 9.12 -0.78 -3.67
N LEU A 48 8.22 -1.08 -4.59
CA LEU A 48 8.52 -1.28 -6.02
C LEU A 48 9.41 -0.18 -6.62
N LEU A 49 9.31 1.04 -6.08
CA LEU A 49 9.93 2.24 -6.61
C LEU A 49 11.10 2.76 -5.78
N HIS A 50 11.29 2.25 -4.55
CA HIS A 50 12.41 2.62 -3.69
C HIS A 50 12.84 1.52 -2.73
N SER A 51 14.13 1.41 -2.47
CA SER A 51 14.70 0.59 -1.39
C SER A 51 15.34 1.48 -0.34
N ARG A 52 14.90 1.36 0.91
CA ARG A 52 15.41 2.14 2.04
C ARG A 52 16.38 1.34 2.89
N ILE A 53 17.53 1.93 3.21
CA ILE A 53 18.53 1.40 4.12
C ILE A 53 18.65 2.33 5.32
N VAL A 54 18.19 1.88 6.50
CA VAL A 54 18.23 2.65 7.75
C VAL A 54 19.61 2.55 8.39
N ILE A 55 20.24 3.70 8.63
CA ILE A 55 21.58 3.76 9.21
C ILE A 55 21.49 3.53 10.73
N GLY A 56 22.48 2.82 11.29
CA GLY A 56 22.52 2.44 12.70
C GLY A 56 21.64 1.23 13.08
N SER A 57 20.89 0.65 12.12
CA SER A 57 20.17 -0.60 12.36
C SER A 57 21.10 -1.82 12.25
N HIS A 58 20.96 -2.78 13.16
CA HIS A 58 21.66 -4.07 13.06
C HIS A 58 20.97 -4.90 11.96
N SER A 59 21.40 -4.75 10.72
CA SER A 59 20.91 -5.56 9.60
C SER A 59 21.92 -6.62 9.19
N ASN A 60 21.51 -7.88 9.11
CA ASN A 60 22.22 -8.93 8.38
C ASN A 60 22.04 -8.71 6.88
N MET A 61 22.61 -7.62 6.35
CA MET A 61 22.53 -7.32 4.93
C MET A 61 23.29 -8.36 4.12
N ASN A 62 22.67 -8.82 3.03
CA ASN A 62 23.35 -9.62 2.04
C ASN A 62 24.44 -8.74 1.39
N LYS A 63 25.69 -8.92 1.82
CA LYS A 63 26.87 -8.15 1.39
C LYS A 63 27.15 -8.25 -0.11
N ASN A 64 26.51 -9.18 -0.82
CA ASN A 64 26.68 -9.38 -2.25
C ASN A 64 25.85 -8.43 -3.13
N LEU A 65 25.13 -7.48 -2.53
CA LEU A 65 24.36 -6.48 -3.28
C LEU A 65 25.24 -5.27 -3.64
N SER A 66 25.35 -4.95 -4.93
CA SER A 66 26.11 -3.80 -5.43
C SER A 66 25.74 -2.43 -4.81
N CYS A 67 24.53 -2.28 -4.27
CA CYS A 67 24.13 -1.07 -3.53
C CYS A 67 24.75 -0.99 -2.13
N VAL A 68 25.05 -2.13 -1.48
CA VAL A 68 25.69 -2.18 -0.16
C VAL A 68 27.13 -1.70 -0.25
N GLU A 69 27.90 -2.18 -1.23
CA GLU A 69 29.26 -1.68 -1.49
C GLU A 69 29.28 -0.16 -1.74
N SER A 70 28.31 0.33 -2.51
CA SER A 70 28.20 1.75 -2.83
C SER A 70 27.78 2.58 -1.62
N LEU A 71 26.95 2.03 -0.74
CA LEU A 71 26.57 2.64 0.53
C LEU A 71 27.75 2.74 1.49
N GLU A 72 28.50 1.66 1.67
CA GLU A 72 29.66 1.64 2.58
C GLU A 72 30.69 2.70 2.17
N LEU A 73 30.98 2.80 0.87
CA LEU A 73 31.85 3.84 0.32
C LEU A 73 31.30 5.25 0.53
N TRP A 74 29.99 5.43 0.38
CA TRP A 74 29.32 6.71 0.63
C TRP A 74 29.43 7.14 2.08
N LEU A 75 29.05 6.29 3.03
CA LEU A 75 29.14 6.59 4.45
C LEU A 75 30.58 6.86 4.89
N HIS A 76 31.54 6.07 4.39
CA HIS A 76 32.95 6.29 4.66
C HIS A 76 33.46 7.62 4.12
N HIS A 77 33.07 7.99 2.89
CA HIS A 77 33.39 9.29 2.33
C HIS A 77 32.81 10.43 3.17
N LYS A 78 31.52 10.33 3.54
CA LYS A 78 30.87 11.33 4.39
C LYS A 78 31.58 11.52 5.71
N ASP A 79 32.14 10.46 6.31
CA ASP A 79 32.80 10.53 7.62
C ASP A 79 34.26 10.97 7.59
N LEU A 80 34.90 10.93 6.42
CA LEU A 80 36.29 11.37 6.25
C LEU A 80 36.42 12.73 5.56
N ASP A 81 35.47 13.12 4.72
CA ASP A 81 35.56 14.36 3.96
C ASP A 81 35.22 15.58 4.85
N TRP A 82 36.13 16.55 4.90
CA TRP A 82 35.94 17.83 5.60
C TRP A 82 34.73 18.64 5.11
N GLY A 83 34.38 18.58 3.83
CA GLY A 83 33.21 19.25 3.26
C GLY A 83 31.86 18.59 3.61
N MET A 84 31.89 17.45 4.29
CA MET A 84 30.71 16.68 4.70
C MET A 84 30.46 16.74 6.22
N GLU A 85 31.08 17.68 6.94
CA GLU A 85 30.98 17.77 8.40
C GLU A 85 29.53 17.87 8.92
N ASP A 86 28.68 18.63 8.24
CA ASP A 86 27.27 18.76 8.60
C ASP A 86 26.42 17.56 8.17
N PHE A 87 26.93 16.70 7.29
CA PHE A 87 26.16 15.63 6.67
C PHE A 87 26.56 14.23 7.16
N ARG A 88 27.51 14.09 8.10
CA ARG A 88 28.09 12.82 8.58
C ARG A 88 27.09 11.66 8.72
N SER A 89 27.59 10.43 8.66
CA SER A 89 26.75 9.22 8.76
C SER A 89 25.87 9.21 10.02
N LYS A 90 26.37 9.77 11.14
CA LYS A 90 25.62 9.93 12.41
C LYS A 90 24.36 10.80 12.31
N GLU A 91 24.31 11.74 11.36
CA GLU A 91 23.16 12.61 11.11
C GLU A 91 22.26 12.05 10.00
N THR A 92 22.65 10.94 9.36
CA THR A 92 21.90 10.31 8.27
C THR A 92 20.92 9.29 8.83
N LEU A 93 19.61 9.48 8.61
CA LEU A 93 18.58 8.55 9.10
C LEU A 93 18.50 7.29 8.23
N TYR A 94 18.42 7.48 6.92
CA TYR A 94 18.40 6.39 5.95
C TYR A 94 18.85 6.87 4.58
N VAL A 95 19.29 5.91 3.75
CA VAL A 95 19.61 6.11 2.34
C VAL A 95 18.56 5.40 1.48
N SER A 96 17.93 6.13 0.56
CA SER A 96 16.89 5.64 -0.33
C SER A 96 17.42 5.47 -1.76
N TYR A 97 17.44 4.25 -2.26
CA TYR A 97 17.79 3.93 -3.66
C TYR A 97 16.55 3.99 -4.52
N LEU A 98 16.56 4.84 -5.55
CA LEU A 98 15.41 5.07 -6.42
C LEU A 98 15.39 4.08 -7.60
N HIS A 99 14.21 3.50 -7.86
CA HIS A 99 14.00 2.53 -8.93
C HIS A 99 13.00 3.01 -9.98
N ILE A 100 13.24 2.57 -11.22
CA ILE A 100 12.34 2.76 -12.36
C ILE A 100 11.85 1.39 -12.82
N VAL A 101 10.54 1.29 -13.04
CA VAL A 101 9.89 0.18 -13.73
C VAL A 101 9.28 0.76 -14.98
N GLU A 102 9.56 0.18 -16.15
CA GLU A 102 8.99 0.70 -17.40
C GLU A 102 7.46 0.80 -17.30
N LEU A 103 6.88 1.96 -17.63
CA LEU A 103 5.44 2.22 -17.45
C LEU A 103 4.53 1.18 -18.11
N PRO A 104 4.82 0.64 -19.33
CA PRO A 104 4.03 -0.44 -19.90
C PRO A 104 4.04 -1.72 -19.04
N LEU A 105 5.18 -2.07 -18.46
CA LEU A 105 5.29 -3.21 -17.56
C LEU A 105 4.58 -2.94 -16.23
N LEU A 106 4.76 -1.75 -15.66
CA LEU A 106 4.07 -1.34 -14.44
C LEU A 106 2.55 -1.41 -14.63
N LYS A 107 2.04 -0.95 -15.77
CA LYS A 107 0.62 -1.06 -16.12
C LYS A 107 0.14 -2.52 -16.10
N LEU A 108 0.89 -3.44 -16.70
CA LEU A 108 0.55 -4.87 -16.67
C LEU A 108 0.53 -5.44 -15.25
N ILE A 109 1.49 -5.04 -14.42
CA ILE A 109 1.53 -5.42 -13.00
C ILE A 109 0.27 -4.91 -12.28
N ILE A 110 -0.10 -3.64 -12.47
CA ILE A 110 -1.30 -3.08 -11.83
C ILE A 110 -2.57 -3.79 -12.34
N GLU A 111 -2.69 -4.08 -13.64
CA GLU A 111 -3.82 -4.84 -14.20
C GLU A 111 -3.95 -6.24 -13.57
N ASP A 112 -2.84 -6.95 -13.34
CA ASP A 112 -2.85 -8.26 -12.66
C ASP A 112 -3.22 -8.14 -11.18
N LEU A 113 -2.75 -7.08 -10.51
CA LEU A 113 -3.13 -6.73 -9.14
C LEU A 113 -4.63 -6.44 -9.03
N ILE A 114 -5.22 -5.70 -9.98
CA ILE A 114 -6.67 -5.44 -10.03
C ILE A 114 -7.44 -6.76 -10.17
N SER A 115 -7.03 -7.60 -11.12
CA SER A 115 -7.65 -8.92 -11.35
C SER A 115 -7.62 -9.79 -10.10
N THR A 116 -6.50 -9.78 -9.38
CA THR A 116 -6.35 -10.55 -8.15
C THR A 116 -7.16 -9.95 -7.00
N TYR A 117 -7.06 -8.64 -6.80
CA TYR A 117 -7.79 -7.94 -5.74
C TYR A 117 -9.32 -8.13 -5.88
N ARG A 118 -9.87 -8.03 -7.10
CA ARG A 118 -11.30 -8.25 -7.36
C ARG A 118 -11.80 -9.64 -6.97
N LYS A 119 -10.95 -10.67 -7.02
CA LYS A 119 -11.33 -12.03 -6.58
C LYS A 119 -11.57 -12.09 -5.07
N TYR A 120 -10.83 -11.32 -4.29
CA TYR A 120 -10.95 -11.26 -2.83
C TYR A 120 -11.96 -10.19 -2.37
N PHE A 121 -12.12 -9.12 -3.15
CA PHE A 121 -12.99 -7.99 -2.84
C PHE A 121 -13.93 -7.66 -4.01
N PRO A 122 -14.92 -8.52 -4.31
CA PRO A 122 -15.76 -8.41 -5.52
C PRO A 122 -16.66 -7.16 -5.57
N TYR A 123 -16.85 -6.48 -4.44
CA TYR A 123 -17.68 -5.27 -4.33
C TYR A 123 -16.86 -4.01 -4.00
N ALA A 124 -15.53 -4.12 -4.01
CA ALA A 124 -14.66 -2.97 -3.79
C ALA A 124 -14.63 -2.08 -5.04
N GLU A 125 -14.52 -0.77 -4.82
CA GLU A 125 -14.41 0.22 -5.89
C GLU A 125 -12.93 0.52 -6.20
N LYS A 126 -12.69 1.29 -7.26
CA LYS A 126 -11.33 1.67 -7.68
C LYS A 126 -10.57 2.33 -6.53
N GLU A 127 -11.23 3.21 -5.80
CA GLU A 127 -10.65 3.96 -4.69
C GLU A 127 -10.24 3.03 -3.56
N ASP A 128 -10.99 1.95 -3.31
CA ASP A 128 -10.66 0.94 -2.31
C ASP A 128 -9.40 0.16 -2.74
N PHE A 129 -9.33 -0.23 -4.02
CA PHE A 129 -8.14 -0.88 -4.58
C PHE A 129 -6.90 0.03 -4.49
N VAL A 130 -7.01 1.28 -4.94
CA VAL A 130 -5.90 2.24 -4.92
C VAL A 130 -5.44 2.49 -3.48
N SER A 131 -6.38 2.73 -2.57
CA SER A 131 -6.03 2.94 -1.16
C SER A 131 -5.39 1.71 -0.52
N TYR A 132 -5.86 0.51 -0.85
CA TYR A 132 -5.38 -0.73 -0.24
C TYR A 132 -4.01 -1.16 -0.79
N VAL A 133 -3.82 -1.06 -2.11
CA VAL A 133 -2.63 -1.57 -2.79
C VAL A 133 -1.54 -0.49 -2.90
N PHE A 134 -1.93 0.76 -3.14
CA PHE A 134 -0.98 1.85 -3.43
C PHE A 134 -1.02 3.00 -2.44
N GLY A 135 -1.85 2.98 -1.40
CA GLY A 135 -2.02 4.13 -0.49
C GLY A 135 -0.70 4.64 0.11
N PHE A 136 0.16 3.74 0.59
CA PHE A 136 1.48 4.11 1.10
C PHE A 136 2.44 4.54 -0.01
N THR A 137 2.45 3.85 -1.14
CA THR A 137 3.28 4.19 -2.30
C THR A 137 2.96 5.59 -2.81
N LEU A 138 1.67 5.92 -2.99
CA LEU A 138 1.25 7.25 -3.43
C LEU A 138 1.66 8.32 -2.43
N TYR A 139 1.45 8.09 -1.13
CA TYR A 139 1.92 8.99 -0.07
C TYR A 139 3.43 9.25 -0.17
N ASP A 140 4.24 8.20 -0.31
CA ASP A 140 5.69 8.31 -0.40
C ASP A 140 6.15 9.04 -1.69
N LEU A 141 5.50 8.76 -2.83
CA LEU A 141 5.80 9.44 -4.08
C LEU A 141 5.40 10.91 -4.04
N GLU A 142 4.23 11.25 -3.49
CA GLU A 142 3.79 12.63 -3.31
C GLU A 142 4.75 13.40 -2.40
N ARG A 143 5.15 12.78 -1.26
CA ARG A 143 6.16 13.36 -0.36
C ARG A 143 7.49 13.56 -1.07
N PHE A 144 7.94 12.58 -1.86
CA PHE A 144 9.13 12.71 -2.69
C PHE A 144 9.01 13.90 -3.65
N LEU A 145 7.89 14.03 -4.37
CA LEU A 145 7.70 15.12 -5.33
C LEU A 145 7.64 16.50 -4.68
N SER A 146 7.21 16.60 -3.42
CA SER A 146 7.08 17.86 -2.67
C SER A 146 8.39 18.39 -2.08
N ARG A 147 9.44 17.55 -2.02
CA ARG A 147 10.70 17.89 -1.35
C ARG A 147 11.66 18.68 -2.23
N ASP A 148 12.48 19.48 -1.55
CA ASP A 148 13.65 20.12 -2.13
C ASP A 148 14.89 19.26 -1.89
N TYR A 149 15.46 18.78 -2.99
CA TYR A 149 16.65 17.94 -2.98
C TYR A 149 17.88 18.77 -3.27
N ARG A 150 18.90 18.62 -2.43
CA ARG A 150 20.19 19.25 -2.61
C ARG A 150 21.22 18.18 -2.97
N TRP A 151 21.98 18.45 -4.02
CA TRP A 151 23.05 17.55 -4.45
C TRP A 151 24.21 17.57 -3.45
N LEU A 152 24.71 16.39 -3.08
CA LEU A 152 25.92 16.22 -2.25
C LEU A 152 27.11 15.73 -3.07
N GLY A 153 26.87 15.02 -4.17
CA GLY A 153 27.93 14.46 -5.01
C GLY A 153 28.09 12.95 -4.86
N SER A 154 29.31 12.47 -5.06
CA SER A 154 29.63 11.04 -5.10
C SER A 154 31.02 10.78 -4.51
N PRO A 155 31.28 9.59 -3.94
CA PRO A 155 32.60 9.23 -3.44
C PRO A 155 33.69 9.30 -4.54
N PRO A 156 34.89 9.82 -4.23
CA PRO A 156 36.03 9.70 -5.14
C PRO A 156 36.37 8.21 -5.27
N ASN A 157 36.35 7.68 -6.50
CA ASN A 157 36.61 6.28 -6.90
C ASN A 157 35.39 5.34 -7.04
N ASN A 158 34.17 5.76 -6.72
CA ASN A 158 32.97 5.00 -7.07
C ASN A 158 31.80 5.93 -7.39
N SER A 159 31.64 6.23 -8.68
CA SER A 159 30.63 7.15 -9.18
C SER A 159 29.30 6.47 -9.52
N LYS A 160 29.10 5.17 -9.22
CA LYS A 160 27.87 4.43 -9.61
C LYS A 160 26.58 5.15 -9.24
N TYR A 161 26.61 5.91 -8.15
CA TYR A 161 25.50 6.74 -7.70
C TYR A 161 25.96 8.15 -7.37
N GLU A 162 25.12 9.11 -7.72
CA GLU A 162 25.09 10.44 -7.11
C GLU A 162 24.13 10.45 -5.93
N TYR A 163 24.49 11.22 -4.90
CA TYR A 163 23.74 11.35 -3.68
C TYR A 163 23.15 12.76 -3.56
N TYR A 164 21.87 12.79 -3.18
CA TYR A 164 21.11 13.98 -2.87
C TYR A 164 20.60 13.87 -1.44
N TYR A 165 20.41 14.99 -0.74
CA TYR A 165 19.78 14.98 0.56
C TYR A 165 18.56 15.89 0.63
N CYS A 166 17.69 15.56 1.58
CA CYS A 166 16.72 16.51 2.13
C CYS A 166 16.74 16.40 3.66
N GLU A 167 16.36 17.48 4.33
CA GLU A 167 16.07 17.45 5.77
C GLU A 167 14.81 16.62 6.03
N ASP A 168 14.78 15.88 7.13
CA ASP A 168 13.52 15.27 7.57
C ASP A 168 12.58 16.35 8.13
N ASP A 169 11.27 16.14 7.94
CA ASP A 169 10.22 17.12 8.30
C ASP A 169 10.17 17.36 9.83
N HIS A 170 10.84 16.51 10.62
CA HIS A 170 10.95 16.62 12.08
C HIS A 170 12.28 17.21 12.56
N GLY A 171 13.17 17.62 11.65
CA GLY A 171 14.40 18.36 11.96
C GLY A 171 15.47 17.56 12.72
N SER A 172 15.37 16.23 12.77
CA SER A 172 16.25 15.37 13.56
C SER A 172 17.27 14.56 12.74
N GLY A 173 17.54 14.98 11.49
CA GLY A 173 18.52 14.34 10.61
C GLY A 173 18.20 14.49 9.13
N TYR A 174 19.06 13.89 8.31
CA TYR A 174 18.98 13.95 6.86
C TYR A 174 18.55 12.61 6.26
N ILE A 175 17.92 12.71 5.10
CA ILE A 175 17.55 11.57 4.27
C ILE A 175 18.35 11.68 2.99
N ASP A 176 19.18 10.67 2.72
CA ASP A 176 19.96 10.61 1.50
C ASP A 176 19.20 9.82 0.42
N PHE A 177 19.39 10.21 -0.82
CA PHE A 177 18.82 9.58 -2.01
C PHE A 177 19.93 9.23 -2.97
N ALA A 178 20.04 7.95 -3.30
CA ALA A 178 21.03 7.41 -4.23
C ALA A 178 20.41 7.26 -5.62
N ILE A 179 21.00 7.94 -6.59
CA ILE A 179 20.55 8.00 -7.98
C ILE A 179 21.68 7.52 -8.88
N PRO A 180 21.43 6.63 -9.86
CA PRO A 180 22.48 6.22 -10.80
C PRO A 180 23.12 7.43 -11.50
N GLU A 181 24.45 7.40 -11.68
CA GLU A 181 25.25 8.52 -12.25
C GLU A 181 24.73 9.07 -13.58
N ASN A 182 24.11 8.20 -14.38
CA ASN A 182 23.57 8.53 -15.70
C ASN A 182 22.11 8.99 -15.66
N SER A 183 21.63 9.41 -14.49
CA SER A 183 20.27 9.87 -14.25
C SER A 183 20.29 11.10 -13.35
N SER A 184 19.14 11.76 -13.22
CA SER A 184 19.00 12.96 -12.38
C SER A 184 17.79 12.85 -11.48
N ILE A 185 17.80 13.59 -10.37
CA ILE A 185 16.63 13.70 -9.50
C ILE A 185 15.38 14.16 -10.28
N GLU A 186 15.54 15.06 -11.26
CA GLU A 186 14.45 15.54 -12.09
C GLU A 186 13.89 14.46 -13.02
N HIS A 187 14.74 13.58 -13.56
CA HIS A 187 14.28 12.42 -14.32
C HIS A 187 13.36 11.52 -13.49
N TYR A 188 13.72 11.27 -12.22
CA TYR A 188 12.88 10.51 -11.30
C TYR A 188 11.60 11.26 -10.90
N ARG A 189 11.64 12.59 -10.71
CA ARG A 189 10.42 13.38 -10.48
C ARG A 189 9.45 13.29 -11.65
N GLN A 190 9.94 13.39 -12.89
CA GLN A 190 9.11 13.25 -14.08
C GLN A 190 8.53 11.84 -14.20
N TYR A 191 9.33 10.81 -13.94
CA TYR A 191 8.87 9.42 -13.96
C TYR A 191 7.81 9.16 -12.87
N TYR A 192 8.02 9.59 -11.63
CA TYR A 192 7.05 9.36 -10.55
C TYR A 192 5.74 10.13 -10.73
N LYS A 193 5.76 11.32 -11.36
CA LYS A 193 4.53 11.99 -11.81
C LYS A 193 3.73 11.10 -12.77
N GLN A 194 4.40 10.46 -13.73
CA GLN A 194 3.75 9.53 -14.66
C GLN A 194 3.24 8.26 -13.97
N VAL A 195 3.96 7.75 -12.96
CA VAL A 195 3.49 6.62 -12.15
C VAL A 195 2.22 6.96 -11.39
N ILE A 196 2.17 8.12 -10.72
CA ILE A 196 0.97 8.59 -10.02
C ILE A 196 -0.18 8.73 -11.01
N SER A 197 0.05 9.36 -12.18
CA SER A 197 -0.96 9.48 -13.25
C SER A 197 -1.48 8.11 -13.67
N LEU A 198 -0.59 7.14 -13.92
CA LEU A 198 -0.94 5.79 -14.33
C LEU A 198 -1.83 5.10 -13.29
N ILE A 199 -1.48 5.18 -12.00
CA ILE A 199 -2.27 4.58 -10.91
C ILE A 199 -3.65 5.26 -10.83
N ASN A 200 -3.70 6.58 -10.96
CA ASN A 200 -4.95 7.35 -10.87
C ASN A 200 -5.85 7.18 -12.09
N GLU A 201 -5.29 6.96 -13.28
CA GLU A 201 -6.05 6.82 -14.54
C GLU A 201 -6.41 5.37 -14.87
N ILE A 202 -5.86 4.39 -14.16
CA ILE A 202 -6.06 3.00 -14.54
C ILE A 202 -7.54 2.60 -14.54
N SER A 203 -7.95 1.88 -15.59
CA SER A 203 -9.30 1.36 -15.69
C SER A 203 -9.48 0.25 -14.67
N TYR A 204 -10.35 0.47 -13.71
CA TYR A 204 -10.72 -0.57 -12.77
C TYR A 204 -11.65 -1.59 -13.44
N ASP A 205 -12.50 -1.14 -14.37
CA ASP A 205 -13.55 -1.96 -14.99
C ASP A 205 -13.12 -2.84 -16.12
N SER A 206 -11.87 -2.73 -16.60
CA SER A 206 -11.38 -3.63 -17.64
C SER A 206 -11.32 -5.07 -17.10
N THR A 207 -12.34 -5.86 -17.41
CA THR A 207 -12.26 -7.32 -17.41
C THR A 207 -11.31 -7.72 -18.54
N ARG A 208 -10.01 -7.62 -18.32
CA ARG A 208 -9.05 -8.27 -19.19
C ARG A 208 -9.11 -9.76 -18.85
N THR A 209 -9.77 -10.54 -19.69
CA THR A 209 -9.48 -11.97 -19.81
C THR A 209 -7.97 -12.07 -20.04
N ALA A 210 -7.25 -12.60 -19.06
CA ALA A 210 -5.81 -12.78 -19.14
C ALA A 210 -5.49 -13.47 -20.48
N SER A 211 -4.83 -12.75 -21.39
CA SER A 211 -4.37 -13.36 -22.64
C SER A 211 -3.11 -14.16 -22.29
N PRO A 212 -3.11 -15.51 -22.38
CA PRO A 212 -2.00 -16.35 -21.91
C PRO A 212 -0.70 -16.19 -22.70
N ALA A 213 -0.69 -15.35 -23.73
CA ALA A 213 0.36 -15.28 -24.72
C ALA A 213 1.69 -14.69 -24.20
N LEU A 214 1.69 -13.81 -23.19
CA LEU A 214 2.93 -13.20 -22.67
C LEU A 214 3.56 -13.96 -21.48
N LEU A 215 2.82 -14.89 -20.85
CA LEU A 215 3.35 -15.81 -19.82
C LEU A 215 3.98 -17.08 -20.40
N ASN A 216 3.88 -17.28 -21.73
CA ASN A 216 4.39 -18.46 -22.43
C ASN A 216 5.83 -18.33 -22.93
N ASN A 217 6.57 -17.29 -22.53
CA ASN A 217 7.98 -17.22 -22.85
C ASN A 217 8.73 -18.30 -22.03
N LYS A 218 9.50 -19.18 -22.69
CA LYS A 218 10.10 -20.40 -22.11
C LYS A 218 10.88 -20.17 -20.80
N LYS A 219 11.32 -18.93 -20.51
CA LYS A 219 12.02 -18.58 -19.27
C LYS A 219 11.15 -18.57 -18.02
N SER A 220 9.84 -18.36 -18.09
CA SER A 220 8.98 -18.25 -16.89
C SER A 220 8.46 -19.60 -16.36
N LYS A 221 8.62 -20.71 -17.10
CA LYS A 221 8.13 -22.05 -16.69
C LYS A 221 9.13 -22.87 -15.88
N GLU A 222 10.41 -22.50 -15.86
CA GLU A 222 11.44 -23.23 -15.11
C GLU A 222 11.48 -22.88 -13.61
N TYR A 223 10.77 -21.81 -13.20
CA TYR A 223 10.84 -21.26 -11.84
C TYR A 223 9.67 -21.59 -10.91
N LEU A 224 8.71 -22.44 -11.32
CA LEU A 224 7.45 -22.63 -10.56
C LEU A 224 7.15 -24.07 -10.08
N ASN A 225 8.06 -25.03 -10.27
CA ASN A 225 7.82 -26.40 -9.81
C ASN A 225 8.83 -26.82 -8.75
N ASP A 226 8.43 -26.70 -7.49
CA ASP A 226 8.23 -27.86 -6.60
C ASP A 226 7.67 -27.35 -5.25
N ASN A 227 6.68 -28.05 -4.69
CA ASN A 227 5.94 -27.82 -3.42
C ASN A 227 4.59 -27.06 -3.46
N GLY A 228 4.21 -26.39 -4.54
CA GLY A 228 3.00 -25.54 -4.55
C GLY A 228 1.65 -26.23 -4.79
N GLN A 229 1.60 -27.53 -5.13
CA GLN A 229 0.37 -28.19 -5.57
C GLN A 229 -0.43 -28.90 -4.45
N LYS A 230 0.22 -29.40 -3.38
CA LYS A 230 -0.51 -30.08 -2.29
C LYS A 230 -1.24 -29.12 -1.35
N GLU A 231 -0.73 -27.91 -1.15
CA GLU A 231 -1.31 -26.91 -0.24
C GLU A 231 -2.56 -26.21 -0.83
N ARG A 232 -2.75 -26.28 -2.16
CA ARG A 232 -3.84 -25.61 -2.89
C ARG A 232 -5.18 -26.33 -2.83
N GLU A 233 -5.19 -27.62 -2.49
CA GLU A 233 -6.44 -28.39 -2.35
C GLU A 233 -7.02 -28.30 -0.94
N GLU A 234 -6.20 -28.12 0.10
CA GLU A 234 -6.68 -27.93 1.48
C GLU A 234 -7.28 -26.53 1.74
N ILE A 235 -6.75 -25.47 1.10
CA ILE A 235 -7.28 -24.10 1.23
C ILE A 235 -8.65 -23.95 0.55
N ARG A 236 -8.88 -24.65 -0.57
CA ARG A 236 -10.17 -24.60 -1.30
C ARG A 236 -11.33 -25.24 -0.53
N ALA A 237 -11.04 -26.07 0.47
CA ALA A 237 -12.05 -26.73 1.30
C ALA A 237 -12.42 -25.94 2.57
N SER A 238 -11.66 -24.90 2.97
CA SER A 238 -11.91 -24.16 4.21
C SER A 238 -12.53 -22.76 3.97
N LYS A 239 -13.86 -22.73 4.06
CA LYS A 239 -14.73 -21.57 4.35
C LYS A 239 -15.02 -20.54 3.25
N ALA A 240 -16.07 -20.90 2.51
CA ALA A 240 -17.15 -20.04 2.02
C ALA A 240 -17.31 -18.65 2.71
N TYR A 241 -17.10 -17.60 1.90
CA TYR A 241 -17.65 -16.25 2.05
C TYR A 241 -19.17 -16.33 2.22
N LYS A 242 -19.73 -15.79 3.31
CA LYS A 242 -21.20 -15.66 3.44
C LYS A 242 -21.77 -14.25 3.33
N ASN A 243 -21.04 -13.14 3.59
CA ASN A 243 -21.70 -11.81 3.63
C ASN A 243 -21.06 -10.63 2.84
N GLY A 244 -19.89 -10.76 2.22
CA GLY A 244 -19.46 -9.90 1.09
C GLY A 244 -19.55 -8.35 1.19
N PHE A 245 -19.58 -7.70 2.36
CA PHE A 245 -19.68 -6.22 2.40
C PHE A 245 -18.33 -5.52 2.14
N SER A 246 -18.38 -4.38 1.45
CA SER A 246 -17.25 -3.44 1.30
C SER A 246 -16.88 -2.76 2.63
N ILE A 247 -15.70 -2.13 2.70
CA ILE A 247 -15.25 -1.41 3.92
C ILE A 247 -16.21 -0.26 4.25
N LEU A 248 -16.73 0.45 3.24
CA LEU A 248 -17.76 1.48 3.44
C LEU A 248 -19.01 0.89 4.09
N GLN A 249 -19.50 -0.25 3.59
CA GLN A 249 -20.68 -0.91 4.15
C GLN A 249 -20.45 -1.38 5.60
N TRP A 250 -19.27 -1.91 5.92
CA TRP A 250 -18.91 -2.23 7.31
C TRP A 250 -18.82 -1.00 8.20
N ALA A 251 -18.26 0.10 7.70
CA ALA A 251 -18.21 1.36 8.42
C ALA A 251 -19.61 1.96 8.63
N THR A 252 -20.54 1.77 7.67
CA THR A 252 -21.94 2.13 7.80
C THR A 252 -22.67 1.27 8.83
N ILE A 253 -22.42 -0.05 8.85
CA ILE A 253 -22.94 -0.94 9.91
C ILE A 253 -22.47 -0.47 11.29
N PHE A 254 -21.18 -0.16 11.43
CA PHE A 254 -20.61 0.38 12.66
C PHE A 254 -21.27 1.71 13.05
N TYR A 255 -21.50 2.62 12.09
CA TYR A 255 -22.21 3.87 12.33
C TYR A 255 -23.58 3.65 12.97
N TYR A 256 -24.40 2.76 12.42
CA TYR A 256 -25.72 2.48 12.99
C TYR A 256 -25.64 1.80 14.36
N ALA A 257 -24.71 0.86 14.55
CA ALA A 257 -24.49 0.20 15.84
C ALA A 257 -24.02 1.17 16.93
N GLU A 258 -23.11 2.10 16.59
CA GLU A 258 -22.61 3.13 17.49
C GLU A 258 -23.71 4.10 17.91
N ASP A 259 -24.45 4.64 16.94
CA ASP A 259 -25.48 5.64 17.19
C ASP A 259 -26.67 5.08 18.00
N SER A 260 -26.91 3.77 17.89
CA SER A 260 -27.92 3.08 18.69
C SER A 260 -27.41 2.66 20.08
N GLY A 261 -26.18 3.02 20.44
CA GLY A 261 -25.57 2.68 21.73
C GLY A 261 -25.38 1.18 21.94
N LEU A 262 -25.22 0.41 20.86
CA LEU A 262 -25.05 -1.05 20.89
C LEU A 262 -23.59 -1.49 21.01
N LEU A 263 -22.66 -0.53 21.02
CA LEU A 263 -21.24 -0.75 21.26
C LEU A 263 -20.90 -0.56 22.76
N PRO A 264 -19.81 -1.19 23.27
CA PRO A 264 -19.43 -1.08 24.68
C PRO A 264 -19.22 0.37 25.12
N LYS A 265 -19.98 0.84 26.12
CA LYS A 265 -20.03 2.26 26.53
C LYS A 265 -18.75 2.79 27.19
N ASP A 266 -17.97 1.92 27.81
CA ASP A 266 -16.76 2.31 28.57
C ASP A 266 -15.50 2.34 27.70
N ASN A 267 -15.63 2.09 26.40
CA ASN A 267 -14.53 2.10 25.45
C ASN A 267 -14.54 3.40 24.62
N THR A 268 -13.36 3.96 24.38
CA THR A 268 -13.21 5.08 23.43
C THR A 268 -13.72 4.65 22.05
N LYS A 269 -14.21 5.60 21.24
CA LYS A 269 -14.67 5.33 19.87
C LYS A 269 -13.63 4.64 19.01
N GLU A 270 -12.36 4.96 19.23
CA GLU A 270 -11.23 4.30 18.57
C GLU A 270 -11.09 2.84 18.97
N ASN A 271 -11.21 2.53 20.26
CA ASN A 271 -11.20 1.14 20.75
C ASN A 271 -12.41 0.35 20.23
N GLN A 272 -13.59 0.97 20.18
CA GLN A 272 -14.79 0.36 19.60
C GLN A 272 -14.58 0.01 18.10
N MET A 273 -13.97 0.90 17.32
CA MET A 273 -13.63 0.62 15.92
C MET A 273 -12.62 -0.52 15.81
N GLN A 274 -11.60 -0.53 16.67
CA GLN A 274 -10.55 -1.54 16.70
C GLN A 274 -11.13 -2.93 16.98
N GLN A 275 -11.99 -3.00 17.99
CA GLN A 275 -12.74 -4.19 18.35
C GLN A 275 -13.64 -4.65 17.21
N PHE A 276 -14.42 -3.73 16.63
CA PHE A 276 -15.32 -4.04 15.52
C PHE A 276 -14.56 -4.60 14.30
N ILE A 277 -13.41 -4.02 13.94
CA ILE A 277 -12.55 -4.54 12.87
C ILE A 277 -12.03 -5.95 13.19
N SER A 278 -11.71 -6.23 14.46
CA SER A 278 -11.17 -7.53 14.87
C SER A 278 -12.20 -8.66 14.91
N GLU A 279 -13.47 -8.32 15.19
CA GLU A 279 -14.56 -9.30 15.38
C GLU A 279 -15.27 -9.68 14.08
N HIS A 280 -15.13 -8.89 13.03
CA HIS A 280 -15.85 -9.07 11.78
C HIS A 280 -14.94 -9.59 10.65
N PRO A 281 -15.49 -10.35 9.69
CA PRO A 281 -14.71 -11.01 8.64
C PRO A 281 -14.36 -10.03 7.49
N PHE A 282 -13.76 -8.89 7.79
CA PHE A 282 -13.25 -7.93 6.81
C PHE A 282 -11.88 -7.39 7.22
N HIS A 283 -11.05 -7.03 6.23
CA HIS A 283 -9.70 -6.55 6.44
C HIS A 283 -9.55 -5.10 6.01
N THR A 284 -9.18 -4.23 6.94
CA THR A 284 -8.90 -2.81 6.68
C THR A 284 -7.98 -2.23 7.73
N THR A 285 -7.33 -1.11 7.44
CA THR A 285 -6.55 -0.36 8.44
C THR A 285 -7.48 0.52 9.29
N MET A 286 -7.07 0.86 10.50
CA MET A 286 -7.82 1.78 11.37
C MET A 286 -8.09 3.12 10.67
N ASN A 287 -7.09 3.69 9.97
CA ASN A 287 -7.25 4.96 9.26
C ASN A 287 -8.24 4.85 8.09
N SER A 288 -8.17 3.77 7.32
CA SER A 288 -9.14 3.50 6.24
C SER A 288 -10.56 3.38 6.81
N PHE A 289 -10.73 2.64 7.90
CA PHE A 289 -12.04 2.50 8.55
C PHE A 289 -12.57 3.83 9.09
N LYS A 290 -11.74 4.63 9.78
CA LYS A 290 -12.09 5.99 10.26
C LYS A 290 -12.55 6.89 9.11
N ASN A 291 -11.81 6.87 7.99
CA ASN A 291 -12.15 7.66 6.81
C ASN A 291 -13.50 7.22 6.22
N LYS A 292 -13.71 5.91 6.05
CA LYS A 292 -14.99 5.37 5.53
C LYS A 292 -16.15 5.60 6.48
N TYR A 293 -15.93 5.55 7.79
CA TYR A 293 -16.92 5.91 8.81
C TYR A 293 -17.32 7.38 8.70
N SER A 294 -16.34 8.28 8.64
CA SER A 294 -16.59 9.71 8.46
C SER A 294 -17.32 10.00 7.15
N MET A 295 -16.95 9.29 6.08
CA MET A 295 -17.60 9.36 4.78
C MET A 295 -19.05 8.89 4.84
N ALA A 296 -19.33 7.70 5.38
CA ALA A 296 -20.68 7.19 5.56
C ALA A 296 -21.56 8.18 6.35
N LYS A 297 -21.06 8.68 7.48
CA LYS A 297 -21.76 9.66 8.31
C LYS A 297 -22.07 10.95 7.54
N LYS A 298 -21.12 11.45 6.74
CA LYS A 298 -21.31 12.65 5.90
C LYS A 298 -22.36 12.40 4.80
N GLN A 299 -22.24 11.27 4.09
CA GLN A 299 -23.13 10.91 2.99
C GLN A 299 -24.57 10.68 3.44
N ILE A 300 -24.76 10.12 4.64
CA ILE A 300 -26.10 9.90 5.20
C ILE A 300 -26.70 11.20 5.74
N ASN A 301 -25.94 12.01 6.50
CA ASN A 301 -26.53 13.10 7.30
C ASN A 301 -26.31 14.52 6.74
N ARG A 302 -25.44 14.71 5.74
CA ARG A 302 -25.05 16.04 5.26
C ARG A 302 -25.19 16.22 3.76
N THR A 303 -24.59 15.31 2.99
CA THR A 303 -24.59 15.41 1.52
C THR A 303 -25.72 14.63 0.87
N HIS A 304 -26.40 13.75 1.63
CA HIS A 304 -27.56 12.97 1.20
C HIS A 304 -27.31 12.14 -0.07
N ASP A 305 -26.06 11.77 -0.33
CA ASP A 305 -25.58 11.09 -1.54
C ASP A 305 -25.13 9.64 -1.27
N TYR A 306 -25.48 9.08 -0.10
CA TYR A 306 -25.16 7.68 0.19
C TYR A 306 -25.91 6.74 -0.78
N PRO A 307 -25.25 5.75 -1.42
CA PRO A 307 -25.90 4.91 -2.40
C PRO A 307 -27.04 4.05 -1.80
N LEU A 308 -28.30 4.34 -2.19
CA LEU A 308 -29.51 3.65 -1.70
C LEU A 308 -29.39 2.12 -1.77
N LYS A 309 -28.97 1.57 -2.92
CA LYS A 309 -28.76 0.13 -3.10
C LYS A 309 -27.77 -0.46 -2.08
N LYS A 310 -26.72 0.28 -1.72
CA LYS A 310 -25.73 -0.20 -0.72
C LYS A 310 -26.35 -0.20 0.68
N LEU A 311 -27.26 0.72 0.99
CA LEU A 311 -27.95 0.80 2.28
C LEU A 311 -29.00 -0.32 2.43
N GLU A 312 -29.77 -0.58 1.37
CA GLU A 312 -30.73 -1.70 1.30
C GLU A 312 -30.07 -3.06 1.58
N LEU A 313 -28.89 -3.28 1.00
CA LEU A 313 -28.13 -4.51 1.20
C LEU A 313 -27.68 -4.75 2.65
N LEU A 314 -27.63 -3.72 3.50
CA LEU A 314 -27.26 -3.87 4.91
C LEU A 314 -28.41 -4.37 5.77
N ILE A 315 -29.67 -4.16 5.34
CA ILE A 315 -30.87 -4.41 6.15
C ILE A 315 -30.89 -5.84 6.69
N PRO A 316 -30.72 -6.92 5.89
CA PRO A 316 -30.77 -8.28 6.43
C PRO A 316 -29.72 -8.57 7.50
N TYR A 317 -28.55 -7.93 7.38
CA TYR A 317 -27.47 -8.09 8.36
C TYR A 317 -27.75 -7.28 9.64
N LEU A 318 -28.20 -6.04 9.50
CA LEU A 318 -28.56 -5.16 10.61
C LEU A 318 -29.75 -5.70 11.38
N GLU A 319 -30.74 -6.27 10.70
CA GLU A 319 -31.92 -6.88 11.33
C GLU A 319 -31.52 -8.08 12.19
N LYS A 320 -30.59 -8.89 11.69
CA LYS A 320 -30.09 -10.07 12.39
C LYS A 320 -29.18 -9.75 13.58
N ASN A 321 -28.27 -8.78 13.44
CA ASN A 321 -27.20 -8.55 14.42
C ASN A 321 -27.40 -7.30 15.29
N TYR A 322 -28.14 -6.32 14.78
CA TYR A 322 -28.37 -5.02 15.42
C TYR A 322 -29.83 -4.55 15.23
N PRO A 323 -30.85 -5.34 15.66
CA PRO A 323 -32.25 -5.10 15.30
C PRO A 323 -32.78 -3.71 15.70
N LYS A 324 -32.23 -3.11 16.76
CA LYS A 324 -32.60 -1.75 17.20
C LYS A 324 -32.24 -0.65 16.19
N THR A 325 -31.40 -0.95 15.20
CA THR A 325 -30.98 0.00 14.15
C THR A 325 -31.99 0.13 13.01
N ILE A 326 -32.88 -0.85 12.81
CA ILE A 326 -33.69 -0.97 11.59
C ILE A 326 -34.62 0.22 11.35
N GLY A 327 -35.30 0.70 12.39
CA GLY A 327 -36.19 1.86 12.25
C GLY A 327 -35.44 3.09 11.75
N ARG A 328 -34.19 3.28 12.20
CA ARG A 328 -33.36 4.40 11.75
C ARG A 328 -32.91 4.23 10.30
N VAL A 329 -32.40 3.05 9.95
CA VAL A 329 -31.93 2.74 8.59
C VAL A 329 -33.07 2.92 7.58
N GLN A 330 -34.29 2.51 7.93
CA GLN A 330 -35.48 2.69 7.09
C GLN A 330 -35.87 4.16 6.94
N ASN A 331 -35.79 4.95 8.01
CA ASN A 331 -36.04 6.41 7.94
C ASN A 331 -35.00 7.12 7.05
N ASP A 332 -33.72 6.82 7.23
CA ASP A 332 -32.64 7.38 6.43
C ASP A 332 -32.80 6.98 4.94
N LEU A 333 -33.23 5.75 4.66
CA LEU A 333 -33.49 5.28 3.30
C LEU A 333 -34.66 6.01 2.64
N THR A 334 -35.77 6.21 3.35
CA THR A 334 -36.91 6.99 2.86
C THR A 334 -36.50 8.43 2.57
N PHE A 335 -35.80 9.07 3.51
CA PHE A 335 -35.34 10.44 3.37
C PHE A 335 -34.39 10.62 2.17
N LEU A 336 -33.38 9.76 2.04
CA LEU A 336 -32.43 9.81 0.92
C LEU A 336 -33.12 9.58 -0.44
N LYS A 337 -34.19 8.77 -0.48
CA LYS A 337 -34.97 8.57 -1.69
C LYS A 337 -35.74 9.83 -2.08
N GLU A 338 -36.40 10.47 -1.11
CA GLU A 338 -37.13 11.73 -1.33
C GLU A 338 -36.21 12.86 -1.79
N GLU A 339 -35.04 13.01 -1.18
CA GLU A 339 -34.07 14.04 -1.57
C GLU A 339 -33.57 13.82 -3.00
N LYS A 340 -33.29 12.57 -3.37
CA LYS A 340 -32.88 12.25 -4.74
C LYS A 340 -33.95 12.58 -5.78
N GLU A 341 -35.21 12.29 -5.48
CA GLU A 341 -36.35 12.64 -6.34
C GLU A 341 -36.59 14.15 -6.47
N LYS A 342 -36.15 14.96 -5.51
CA LYS A 342 -36.18 16.44 -5.59
C LYS A 342 -35.04 17.01 -6.42
N MET A 343 -33.87 16.36 -6.44
CA MET A 343 -32.71 16.81 -7.23
C MET A 343 -32.82 16.44 -8.72
N ASP A 344 -33.59 15.40 -9.04
CA ASP A 344 -33.84 14.94 -10.42
C ASP A 344 -35.02 15.69 -11.10
N LYS A 345 -35.68 16.62 -10.40
CA LYS A 345 -36.73 17.52 -10.92
C LYS A 345 -36.19 18.93 -11.07
#